data_AF-A0A4Q9DMV2-F1
#
_entry.id   AF-A0A4Q9DMV2-F1
#
_cell.length_a   1.000
_cell.length_b   1.000
_cell.length_c   1.000
_cell.angle_alpha   90.00
_cell.angle_beta   90.00
_cell.angle_gamma   90.00
#
_symmetry.space_group_name_H-M   'P 1'
#
loop_
_entity.id
_entity.type
_entity.pdbx_description
1 polymer ?
#
loop_
_entity_poly.entity_id
_entity_poly.type
_entity_poly.pdbx_seq_one_letter_code
_entity_poly.pdbx_strand_id
1 'polypeptide(L)'
;MNVIGRQLQRIRQHKGIGLNEFARELGVSPVYLSNLETGRTQTIQLEVLHKLENELLEAADAGLPDTMYEAPVELRIDELAARLKRLAVVDVAAAEFLLNTAEQGIAFWVRRE
;
A
#
# COMPACT_ATOMS: atom_id res chain seq x y z
N MET A 1 -14.34 1.75 9.82
CA MET A 1 -13.90 0.72 8.84
C MET A 1 -12.37 0.63 8.93
N ASN A 2 -11.83 -0.50 9.42
CA ASN A 2 -10.41 -0.67 9.79
C ASN A 2 -9.51 -0.70 8.53
N VAL A 3 -8.44 0.10 8.51
CA VAL A 3 -7.47 0.19 7.39
C VAL A 3 -6.80 -1.16 7.13
N ILE A 4 -6.45 -1.88 8.21
CA ILE A 4 -5.70 -3.14 8.09
C ILE A 4 -6.59 -4.27 7.58
N GLY A 5 -7.83 -4.35 8.07
CA GLY A 5 -8.82 -5.31 7.55
C GLY A 5 -9.02 -5.19 6.03
N ARG A 6 -9.06 -3.95 5.52
CA ARG A 6 -9.13 -3.72 4.07
C ARG A 6 -7.86 -4.16 3.33
N GLN A 7 -6.68 -3.97 3.92
CA GLN A 7 -5.43 -4.44 3.32
C GLN A 7 -5.39 -5.97 3.22
N LEU A 8 -5.80 -6.70 4.28
CA LEU A 8 -5.89 -8.17 4.21
C LEU A 8 -6.84 -8.63 3.11
N GLN A 9 -8.02 -8.00 3.02
CA GLN A 9 -8.98 -8.32 1.97
C GLN A 9 -8.39 -8.14 0.57
N ARG A 10 -7.59 -7.10 0.36
CA ARG A 10 -6.91 -6.83 -0.92
C ARG A 10 -5.85 -7.88 -1.24
N ILE A 11 -4.98 -8.22 -0.29
CA ILE A 11 -3.96 -9.27 -0.46
C ILE A 11 -4.63 -10.57 -0.88
N ARG A 12 -5.71 -10.96 -0.17
CA ARG A 12 -6.48 -12.15 -0.47
C ARG A 12 -7.03 -12.16 -1.90
N GLN A 13 -7.63 -11.04 -2.32
CA GLN A 13 -8.19 -10.89 -3.66
C GLN A 13 -7.11 -10.92 -4.75
N HIS A 14 -5.96 -10.29 -4.50
CA HIS A 14 -4.82 -10.28 -5.43
C HIS A 14 -4.25 -11.69 -5.64
N LYS A 15 -4.20 -12.49 -4.57
CA LYS A 15 -3.82 -13.91 -4.63
C LYS A 15 -4.85 -14.80 -5.33
N GLY A 16 -6.08 -14.33 -5.55
CA GLY A 16 -7.16 -15.12 -6.14
C GLY A 16 -7.68 -16.25 -5.23
N ILE A 17 -7.42 -16.19 -3.92
CA ILE A 17 -7.76 -17.26 -2.96
C ILE A 17 -8.99 -16.92 -2.10
N GLY A 18 -9.65 -17.97 -1.62
CA GLY A 18 -10.83 -17.85 -0.75
C GLY A 18 -10.50 -17.41 0.68
N LEU A 19 -11.51 -16.95 1.42
CA LEU A 19 -11.37 -16.55 2.84
C LEU A 19 -10.79 -17.67 3.71
N ASN A 20 -11.27 -18.90 3.53
CA ASN A 20 -10.82 -20.06 4.32
C ASN A 20 -9.36 -20.43 4.02
N GLU A 21 -8.96 -20.31 2.76
CA GLU A 21 -7.60 -20.60 2.33
C GLU A 21 -6.62 -19.57 2.87
N PHE A 22 -6.96 -18.29 2.77
CA PHE A 22 -6.14 -17.22 3.32
C PHE A 22 -6.08 -17.24 4.85
N ALA A 23 -7.18 -17.57 5.53
CA ALA A 23 -7.17 -17.76 6.98
C ALA A 23 -6.20 -18.87 7.40
N ARG A 24 -6.15 -19.97 6.63
CA ARG A 24 -5.22 -21.07 6.86
C ARG A 24 -3.76 -20.66 6.65
N GLU A 25 -3.45 -19.89 5.60
CA GLU A 25 -2.09 -19.34 5.38
C GLU A 25 -1.64 -18.47 6.56
N LEU A 26 -2.51 -17.57 7.00
CA LEU A 26 -2.27 -16.68 8.14
C LEU A 26 -2.27 -17.45 9.49
N GLY A 27 -2.78 -18.67 9.55
CA GLY A 27 -2.89 -19.46 10.78
C GLY A 27 -3.95 -18.93 11.74
N VAL A 28 -5.03 -18.34 11.22
CA VAL A 28 -6.14 -17.79 11.98
C VAL A 28 -7.46 -18.49 11.64
N SER A 29 -8.50 -18.26 12.44
CA SER A 29 -9.84 -18.75 12.09
C SER A 29 -10.47 -17.91 10.97
N PRO A 30 -11.27 -18.53 10.07
CA PRO A 30 -12.00 -17.78 9.04
C PRO A 30 -12.96 -16.73 9.62
N VAL A 31 -13.53 -17.00 10.79
CA VAL A 31 -14.40 -16.07 11.51
C VAL A 31 -13.62 -14.84 11.99
N TYR A 32 -12.43 -15.04 12.54
CA TYR A 32 -11.55 -13.95 12.95
C TYR A 32 -11.13 -13.09 11.75
N LEU A 33 -10.70 -13.72 10.66
CA LEU A 33 -10.32 -13.02 9.43
C LEU A 33 -11.50 -12.22 8.85
N SER A 34 -12.70 -12.80 8.79
CA SER A 34 -13.91 -12.10 8.36
C SER A 34 -14.24 -10.89 9.23
N ASN A 35 -14.16 -11.05 10.56
CA ASN A 35 -14.39 -9.94 11.48
C ASN A 35 -13.32 -8.85 11.36
N LEU A 36 -12.08 -9.22 11.06
CA LEU A 36 -10.99 -8.29 10.80
C LEU A 36 -11.21 -7.52 9.49
N GLU A 37 -11.50 -8.21 8.39
CA GLU A 37 -11.80 -7.61 7.06
C GLU A 37 -13.02 -6.67 7.12
N THR A 38 -14.06 -7.06 7.85
CA THR A 38 -15.30 -6.25 8.01
C THR A 38 -15.18 -5.16 9.08
N GLY A 39 -14.09 -5.13 9.84
CA GLY A 39 -13.85 -4.15 10.91
C GLY A 39 -14.66 -4.39 12.19
N ARG A 40 -15.28 -5.57 12.34
CA ARG A 40 -15.92 -6.04 13.59
C ARG A 40 -14.89 -6.40 14.67
N THR A 41 -13.67 -6.71 14.28
CA THR A 41 -12.52 -6.86 15.18
C THR A 41 -11.39 -5.94 14.72
N GLN A 42 -10.74 -5.27 15.66
CA GLN A 42 -9.63 -4.35 15.39
C GLN A 42 -8.30 -4.83 15.98
N THR A 43 -8.37 -5.80 16.90
CA THR A 43 -7.18 -6.37 17.54
C THR A 43 -6.52 -7.36 16.60
N ILE A 44 -5.30 -7.04 16.18
CA ILE A 44 -4.44 -7.94 15.42
C ILE A 44 -3.56 -8.69 16.40
N GLN A 45 -3.57 -10.02 16.29
CA GLN A 45 -2.63 -10.85 17.04
C GLN A 45 -1.23 -10.68 16.47
N LEU A 46 -0.22 -10.63 17.35
CA LEU A 46 1.16 -10.36 16.95
C LEU A 46 1.66 -11.38 15.93
N GLU A 47 1.32 -12.68 16.06
CA GLU A 47 1.71 -13.70 15.07
C GLU A 47 1.14 -13.43 13.67
N VAL A 48 -0.04 -12.80 13.58
CA VAL A 48 -0.67 -12.43 12.30
C VAL A 48 0.06 -11.25 11.68
N LEU A 49 0.47 -10.28 12.49
CA LEU A 49 1.24 -9.13 12.04
C LEU A 49 2.58 -9.55 11.43
N HIS A 50 3.31 -10.46 12.09
CA HIS A 50 4.60 -10.96 11.61
C HIS A 50 4.49 -11.71 10.27
N LYS A 51 3.42 -12.48 10.06
CA LYS A 51 3.20 -13.16 8.76
C LYS A 51 2.80 -12.18 7.66
N LEU A 52 2.00 -11.17 8.01
CA LEU A 52 1.59 -10.13 7.07
C LEU A 52 2.74 -9.21 6.67
N GLU A 53 3.71 -8.97 7.55
CA GLU A 53 4.86 -8.12 7.26
C GLU A 53 5.64 -8.62 6.03
N ASN A 54 5.92 -9.92 5.97
CA ASN A 54 6.59 -10.54 4.82
C ASN A 54 5.76 -10.45 3.54
N GLU A 55 4.45 -10.70 3.62
CA GLU A 55 3.55 -10.65 2.48
C GLU A 55 3.32 -9.22 1.95
N LEU A 56 3.27 -8.23 2.86
CA LEU A 56 3.10 -6.82 2.53
C LEU A 56 4.37 -6.23 1.92
N LEU A 57 5.56 -6.66 2.38
CA LEU A 57 6.84 -6.30 1.78
C LEU A 57 6.97 -6.83 0.36
N GLU A 58 6.63 -8.10 0.13
CA GLU A 58 6.63 -8.71 -1.21
C GLU A 58 5.63 -8.02 -2.15
N ALA A 59 4.44 -7.67 -1.66
CA ALA A 59 3.45 -6.94 -2.46
C ALA A 59 3.86 -5.48 -2.75
N ALA A 60 4.59 -4.83 -1.84
CA ALA A 60 5.12 -3.49 -2.04
C ALA A 60 6.24 -3.46 -3.09
N ASP A 61 7.10 -4.49 -3.11
CA ASP A 61 8.17 -4.64 -4.10
C ASP A 61 7.64 -5.08 -5.47
N ALA A 62 6.55 -5.84 -5.52
CA ALA A 62 5.90 -6.29 -6.76
C ALA A 62 5.15 -5.19 -7.51
N GLY A 63 5.10 -3.95 -6.99
CA GLY A 63 4.44 -2.83 -7.65
C GLY A 63 2.97 -3.10 -7.90
N LEU A 64 2.20 -3.35 -6.83
CA LEU A 64 0.74 -3.51 -6.89
C LEU A 64 0.15 -2.48 -7.87
N PRO A 65 -0.60 -2.93 -8.90
CA PRO A 65 -1.11 -2.03 -9.92
C PRO A 65 -2.03 -0.99 -9.28
N ASP A 66 -1.75 0.28 -9.58
CA ASP A 66 -2.49 1.49 -9.19
C ASP A 66 -3.99 1.46 -9.61
N THR A 67 -4.41 0.41 -10.31
CA THR A 67 -5.75 0.26 -10.87
C THR A 67 -6.62 -0.62 -9.98
N MET A 68 -7.13 -0.08 -8.87
CA MET A 68 -8.52 -0.38 -8.49
C MET A 68 -9.13 0.52 -7.42
N TYR A 69 -8.36 1.33 -6.71
CA TYR A 69 -8.87 2.45 -5.92
C TYR A 69 -7.78 3.51 -5.85
N GLU A 70 -8.03 4.71 -6.40
CA GLU A 70 -7.12 5.85 -6.26
C GLU A 70 -6.75 5.98 -4.78
N ALA A 71 -5.50 5.73 -4.43
CA ALA A 71 -5.02 6.06 -3.10
C ALA A 71 -5.28 7.56 -2.89
N PRO A 72 -5.74 7.98 -1.69
CA PRO A 72 -5.82 9.40 -1.34
C PRO A 72 -4.59 10.13 -1.85
N VAL A 73 -4.80 11.29 -2.50
CA VAL A 73 -3.73 12.04 -3.18
C VAL A 73 -2.56 12.29 -2.23
N GLU A 74 -2.84 12.49 -0.95
CA GLU A 74 -1.86 12.65 0.13
C GLU A 74 -0.92 11.44 0.23
N LEU A 75 -1.47 10.21 0.22
CA LEU A 75 -0.65 8.99 0.28
C LEU A 75 0.21 8.82 -0.98
N ARG A 76 -0.33 9.18 -2.15
CA ARG A 76 0.44 9.12 -3.42
C ARG A 76 1.60 10.10 -3.40
N ILE A 77 1.40 11.30 -2.83
CA ILE A 77 2.45 12.31 -2.66
C ILE A 77 3.52 11.79 -1.70
N ASP A 78 3.13 11.23 -0.55
CA ASP A 78 4.06 10.69 0.44
C ASP A 78 4.93 9.57 -0.14
N GLU A 79 4.31 8.64 -0.87
CA GLU A 79 5.02 7.55 -1.54
C GLU A 79 5.95 8.04 -2.65
N LEU A 80 5.52 9.03 -3.44
CA LEU A 80 6.34 9.64 -4.49
C LEU A 80 7.57 10.31 -3.87
N ALA A 81 7.39 11.08 -2.78
CA ALA A 81 8.47 11.72 -2.07
C ALA A 81 9.48 10.69 -1.52
N ALA A 82 8.99 9.58 -0.96
CA ALA A 82 9.84 8.48 -0.48
C ALA A 82 10.64 7.84 -1.63
N ARG A 83 10.01 7.61 -2.79
CA ARG A 83 10.66 7.07 -3.99
C ARG A 83 11.74 8.02 -4.54
N LEU A 84 11.46 9.31 -4.63
CA LEU A 84 12.43 10.32 -5.07
C LEU A 84 13.63 10.43 -4.13
N LYS A 85 13.42 10.36 -2.81
CA LYS A 85 14.52 10.33 -1.83
C LYS A 85 15.44 9.12 -2.03
N ARG A 86 14.86 7.93 -2.25
CA ARG A 86 15.66 6.72 -2.55
C ARG A 86 16.39 6.85 -3.88
N LEU A 87 15.73 7.38 -4.90
CA LEU A 87 16.34 7.61 -6.21
C LEU A 87 17.52 8.57 -6.10
N ALA A 88 17.42 9.66 -5.33
CA ALA A 88 18.50 10.62 -5.16
C ALA A 88 19.77 9.99 -4.53
N VAL A 89 19.65 8.91 -3.77
CA VAL A 89 20.82 8.17 -3.23
C VAL A 89 21.53 7.37 -4.33
N VAL A 90 20.78 6.88 -5.32
CA VAL A 90 21.28 5.99 -6.39
C VAL A 90 21.69 6.77 -7.64
N ASP A 91 20.90 7.78 -8.00
CA ASP A 91 21.07 8.64 -9.16
C ASP A 91 20.47 10.03 -8.86
N VAL A 92 21.34 10.95 -8.42
CA VAL A 92 20.99 12.33 -8.11
C VAL A 92 20.43 13.06 -9.32
N ALA A 93 21.03 12.85 -10.51
CA ALA A 93 20.66 13.58 -11.71
C ALA A 93 19.25 13.21 -12.19
N ALA A 94 18.90 11.93 -12.12
CA ALA A 94 17.55 11.47 -12.43
C ALA A 94 16.51 12.02 -11.42
N ALA A 95 16.85 12.05 -10.13
CA ALA A 95 15.98 12.60 -9.11
C ALA A 95 15.74 14.11 -9.29
N GLU A 96 16.79 14.89 -9.56
CA GLU A 96 16.69 16.34 -9.81
C GLU A 96 15.87 16.65 -11.07
N PHE A 97 16.02 15.88 -12.15
CA PHE A 97 15.22 16.04 -13.35
C PHE A 97 13.72 15.88 -13.08
N LEU A 98 13.35 14.84 -12.34
CA LEU A 98 11.95 14.57 -12.00
C LEU A 98 11.37 15.61 -11.05
N LEU A 99 12.14 16.06 -10.06
CA LEU A 99 11.77 17.15 -9.15
C LEU A 99 11.51 18.44 -9.94
N ASN A 100 12.45 18.86 -10.77
CA ASN A 100 12.30 20.06 -11.60
C ASN A 100 11.07 20.00 -12.51
N THR A 101 10.80 18.82 -13.09
CA THR A 101 9.62 18.62 -13.95
C THR A 101 8.32 18.81 -13.14
N ALA A 102 8.25 18.24 -11.94
CA ALA A 102 7.09 18.38 -11.08
C ALA A 102 6.90 19.84 -10.62
N GLU A 103 7.97 20.51 -10.22
CA GLU A 103 7.97 21.92 -9.80
C GLU A 103 7.51 22.86 -10.93
N GLN A 104 8.00 22.66 -12.14
CA GLN A 104 7.55 23.43 -13.31
C GLN A 104 6.06 23.22 -13.60
N GLY A 105 5.59 21.97 -13.50
CA GLY A 105 4.17 21.64 -13.62
C GLY A 105 3.32 22.38 -12.60
N ILE A 106 3.71 22.35 -11.32
CA ILE A 106 3.03 23.08 -10.24
C ILE A 106 3.02 24.58 -10.54
N ALA A 107 4.18 25.15 -10.89
CA ALA A 107 4.32 26.58 -11.16
C ALA A 107 3.51 27.04 -12.38
N PHE A 108 3.23 26.16 -13.35
CA PHE A 108 2.34 26.44 -14.46
C PHE A 108 0.88 26.57 -14.01
N TRP A 109 0.41 25.65 -13.16
CA TRP A 109 -0.98 25.64 -12.72
C TRP A 109 -1.29 26.70 -11.66
N VAL A 110 -0.36 26.96 -10.74
CA VAL A 110 -0.51 28.03 -9.72
C VAL A 110 -0.57 29.43 -10.35
N ARG A 111 0.05 29.64 -11.52
CA ARG A 111 0.00 30.93 -12.23
C ARG A 111 -1.26 31.15 -13.09
N ARG A 112 -2.14 30.14 -13.18
CA ARG A 112 -3.38 30.21 -13.97
C ARG A 112 -4.62 30.57 -13.15
N GLU A 113 -4.49 30.63 -11.83
CA GLU A 113 -5.48 31.20 -10.89
C GLU A 113 -5.13 32.66 -10.57
#